data_AF-A0A388KXU1-F1
#
_entry.id   AF-A0A388KXU1-F1
#
_cell.length_a   1.000
_cell.length_b   1.000
_cell.length_c   1.000
_cell.angle_alpha   90.00
_cell.angle_beta   90.00
_cell.angle_gamma   90.00
#
_symmetry.space_group_name_H-M   'P 1'
#
loop_
_entity.id
_entity.type
_entity.pdbx_description
1 polymer ?
#
loop_
_entity_poly.entity_id
_entity_poly.type
_entity_poly.pdbx_seq_one_letter_code
_entity_poly.pdbx_strand_id
1 'polypeptide(L)'
;MTLRNNAGQISASERTDTFSDSYTSSIALTPAELEYFKRKEVLRRDNAHFDISTIASDTTHKFGKNNPFLPLASSTWTENVVQRVHNRLWKLDTFNYTPPISVDAYMALPGLSSADIENCRTAARNGTIHFPAGRVGFDADFPPLSKLEKEKYPRKPLLHQKGIPRFPAGLLELKKLWNAGRPFLKCACTSCEVNFTWLDHMLWYVIDNFDKLDPQAPSDKIRMLEFQALLCTSWRKPILTQITFLFMKEYMMKIVHLITQNKAITAEEILNLEDFKDVSFVRKFTATLLPNAEGLLT
;
A
#
# COMPACT_ATOMS: atom_id res chain seq x y z
N MET A 1 20.40 25.41 -0.39
CA MET A 1 19.21 25.28 -1.26
C MET A 1 18.38 24.12 -0.71
N THR A 2 17.34 24.43 0.06
CA THR A 2 16.62 23.48 0.92
C THR A 2 15.57 22.73 0.10
N LEU A 3 15.72 21.41 -0.03
CA LEU A 3 14.78 20.54 -0.73
C LEU A 3 13.46 20.46 0.07
N ARG A 4 12.43 21.19 -0.39
CA ARG A 4 11.04 21.00 0.05
C ARG A 4 10.59 19.61 -0.41
N ASN A 5 10.41 18.68 0.53
CA ASN A 5 9.65 17.45 0.31
C ASN A 5 8.18 17.84 0.12
N ASN A 6 7.72 17.91 -1.13
CA ASN A 6 6.30 18.06 -1.46
C ASN A 6 5.60 16.72 -1.19
N ALA A 7 5.24 16.46 0.08
CA ALA A 7 4.23 15.46 0.40
C ALA A 7 2.87 15.99 -0.07
N GLY A 8 2.19 15.25 -0.94
CA GLY A 8 0.82 15.61 -1.33
C GLY A 8 -0.15 15.19 -0.24
N GLN A 9 -1.04 16.09 0.18
CA GLN A 9 -2.12 15.75 1.11
C GLN A 9 -3.24 15.03 0.37
N ILE A 10 -3.67 13.86 0.88
CA ILE A 10 -5.02 13.36 0.60
C ILE A 10 -5.94 14.10 1.56
N SER A 11 -6.93 14.81 1.02
CA SER A 11 -8.08 15.24 1.82
C SER A 11 -8.84 13.97 2.22
N ALA A 12 -8.57 13.47 3.42
CA ALA A 12 -9.41 12.48 4.07
C ALA A 12 -10.13 13.21 5.19
N SER A 13 -11.45 13.28 5.15
CA SER A 13 -12.23 13.66 6.32
C SER A 13 -11.90 12.68 7.44
N GLU A 14 -11.48 13.20 8.58
CA GLU A 14 -11.28 12.39 9.78
C GLU A 14 -12.64 11.90 10.24
N ARG A 15 -12.91 10.62 10.02
CA ARG A 15 -14.13 9.99 10.52
C ARG A 15 -13.84 9.48 11.92
N THR A 16 -14.43 10.12 12.92
CA THR A 16 -14.36 9.69 14.33
C THR A 16 -15.25 8.49 14.60
N ASP A 17 -16.35 8.37 13.85
CA ASP A 17 -17.35 7.31 14.02
C ASP A 17 -17.07 6.16 13.06
N THR A 18 -16.88 4.97 13.62
CA THR A 18 -16.48 3.80 12.85
C THR A 18 -17.64 3.23 12.03
N PHE A 19 -18.80 3.09 12.67
CA PHE A 19 -20.04 2.58 12.08
C PHE A 19 -21.24 3.39 12.59
N SER A 20 -22.33 3.44 11.81
CA SER A 20 -23.58 4.05 12.31
C SER A 20 -24.28 3.12 13.29
N ASP A 21 -25.06 3.69 14.21
CA ASP A 21 -25.90 2.92 15.15
C ASP A 21 -26.87 1.98 14.41
N SER A 22 -27.37 2.43 13.25
CA SER A 22 -28.23 1.62 12.37
C SER A 22 -27.51 0.39 11.81
N TYR A 23 -26.23 0.50 11.48
CA TYR A 23 -25.40 -0.60 11.00
C TYR A 23 -25.07 -1.56 12.13
N THR A 24 -24.65 -1.05 13.29
CA THR A 24 -24.39 -1.88 14.48
C THR A 24 -25.62 -2.69 14.89
N SER A 25 -26.82 -2.10 14.78
CA SER A 25 -28.08 -2.76 15.09
C SER A 25 -28.46 -3.84 14.07
N SER A 26 -28.05 -3.72 12.80
CA SER A 26 -28.40 -4.69 11.75
C SER A 26 -27.55 -5.97 11.77
N ILE A 27 -26.36 -5.92 12.38
CA ILE A 27 -25.40 -7.06 12.41
C ILE A 27 -25.78 -8.13 13.46
N ALA A 28 -26.80 -7.87 14.28
CA ALA A 28 -27.31 -8.77 15.33
C ALA A 28 -26.18 -9.31 16.23
N LEU A 29 -25.51 -8.40 16.95
CA LEU A 29 -24.50 -8.75 17.95
C LEU A 29 -25.15 -9.27 19.23
N THR A 30 -24.55 -10.29 19.83
CA THR A 30 -24.90 -10.69 21.19
C THR A 30 -24.52 -9.58 22.19
N PRO A 31 -25.11 -9.55 23.41
CA PRO A 31 -24.76 -8.54 24.41
C PRO A 31 -23.25 -8.47 24.72
N ALA A 32 -22.58 -9.63 24.83
CA ALA A 32 -21.14 -9.70 25.10
C ALA A 32 -20.29 -9.17 23.92
N GLU A 33 -20.68 -9.49 22.68
CA GLU A 33 -20.04 -8.96 21.48
C GLU A 33 -20.20 -7.44 21.36
N LEU A 34 -21.40 -6.92 21.63
CA LEU A 34 -21.68 -5.49 21.60
C LEU A 34 -20.88 -4.73 22.67
N GLU A 35 -20.81 -5.26 23.89
CA GLU A 35 -20.00 -4.67 24.97
C GLU A 35 -18.51 -4.66 24.59
N TYR A 36 -18.00 -5.78 24.07
CA TYR A 36 -16.62 -5.87 23.61
C TYR A 36 -16.33 -4.84 22.52
N PHE A 37 -17.20 -4.76 21.51
CA PHE A 37 -17.04 -3.83 20.39
C PHE A 37 -17.01 -2.37 20.86
N LYS A 38 -17.95 -1.96 21.73
CA LYS A 38 -18.00 -0.60 22.28
C LYS A 38 -16.75 -0.26 23.10
N ARG A 39 -16.25 -1.19 23.92
CA ARG A 39 -15.01 -1.02 24.68
C ARG A 39 -13.81 -0.79 23.75
N LYS A 40 -13.71 -1.54 22.66
CA LYS A 40 -12.66 -1.37 21.66
C LYS A 40 -12.77 -0.04 20.91
N GLU A 41 -14.00 0.42 20.66
CA GLU A 41 -14.23 1.72 20.03
C GLU A 41 -13.76 2.89 20.91
N VAL A 42 -14.02 2.84 22.21
CA VAL A 42 -13.49 3.83 23.17
C VAL A 42 -11.96 3.82 23.14
N LEU A 43 -11.34 2.64 23.22
CA LEU A 43 -9.88 2.51 23.14
C LEU A 43 -9.31 3.10 21.84
N ARG A 44 -9.99 2.93 20.70
CA ARG A 44 -9.55 3.53 19.43
C ARG A 44 -9.61 5.06 19.47
N ARG A 45 -10.68 5.63 20.03
CA ARG A 45 -10.81 7.10 20.15
C ARG A 45 -9.75 7.67 21.08
N ASP A 46 -9.49 7.02 22.20
CA ASP A 46 -8.50 7.48 23.19
C ASP A 46 -7.06 7.37 22.65
N ASN A 47 -6.80 6.42 21.74
CA ASN A 47 -5.49 6.21 21.13
C ASN A 47 -5.35 6.86 19.73
N ALA A 48 -6.31 7.68 19.29
CA ALA A 48 -6.27 8.36 18.00
C ALA A 48 -5.26 9.52 18.01
N HIS A 49 -3.97 9.18 18.10
CA HIS A 49 -2.86 10.12 17.94
C HIS A 49 -2.02 9.70 16.74
N PHE A 50 -1.92 10.60 15.76
CA PHE A 50 -1.08 10.40 14.58
C PHE A 50 0.23 11.12 14.77
N ASP A 51 1.28 10.38 15.14
CA ASP A 51 2.60 10.96 15.34
C ASP A 51 3.54 10.64 14.17
N ILE A 52 4.29 11.67 13.79
CA ILE A 52 5.38 11.55 12.83
C ILE A 52 6.64 11.23 13.64
N SER A 53 7.09 9.97 13.57
CA SER A 53 8.27 9.52 14.33
C SER A 53 9.55 9.57 13.48
N THR A 54 10.62 10.09 14.06
CA THR A 54 11.96 10.18 13.45
C THR A 54 12.79 8.94 13.78
N ILE A 55 13.32 8.28 12.75
CA ILE A 55 14.27 7.16 12.91
C ILE A 55 15.71 7.65 12.64
N ALA A 56 16.68 7.21 13.45
CA ALA A 56 18.11 7.44 13.21
C ALA A 56 18.66 6.57 12.05
N SER A 57 19.61 7.11 11.27
CA SER A 57 20.14 6.63 9.96
C SER A 57 20.51 5.13 9.89
N ASP A 58 20.37 4.43 8.74
CA ASP A 58 21.23 4.57 7.55
C ASP A 58 20.59 4.08 6.21
N THR A 59 21.34 4.24 5.11
CA THR A 59 21.03 4.24 3.66
C THR A 59 20.24 3.09 2.96
N THR A 60 19.68 3.47 1.78
CA THR A 60 19.31 2.66 0.59
C THR A 60 18.95 1.17 0.77
N HIS A 61 17.66 0.86 0.60
CA HIS A 61 17.16 -0.51 0.49
C HIS A 61 17.81 -1.25 -0.68
N LYS A 62 18.67 -2.24 -0.38
CA LYS A 62 19.23 -3.15 -1.37
C LYS A 62 18.23 -4.29 -1.59
N PHE A 63 17.66 -4.40 -2.79
CA PHE A 63 17.07 -5.66 -3.21
C PHE A 63 18.18 -6.71 -3.27
N GLY A 64 17.91 -7.94 -2.83
CA GLY A 64 18.84 -9.04 -2.98
C GLY A 64 19.34 -9.11 -4.43
N LYS A 65 20.66 -9.12 -4.62
CA LYS A 65 21.34 -9.10 -5.92
C LYS A 65 20.87 -10.25 -6.84
N ASN A 66 20.35 -11.32 -6.24
CA ASN A 66 20.03 -12.59 -6.89
C ASN A 66 18.52 -12.89 -7.02
N ASN A 67 17.61 -11.99 -6.59
CA ASN A 67 16.18 -12.30 -6.72
C ASN A 67 15.77 -12.21 -8.20
N PRO A 68 15.15 -13.24 -8.79
CA PRO A 68 14.68 -13.19 -10.16
C PRO A 68 13.68 -12.04 -10.32
N PHE A 69 13.88 -11.21 -11.34
CA PHE A 69 12.94 -10.15 -11.69
C PHE A 69 11.89 -10.76 -12.61
N LEU A 70 10.68 -10.98 -12.10
CA LEU A 70 9.56 -11.35 -12.94
C LEU A 70 8.71 -10.10 -13.22
N PRO A 71 8.46 -9.77 -14.51
CA PRO A 71 7.51 -8.74 -14.87
C PRO A 71 6.12 -9.24 -14.45
N LEU A 72 5.68 -8.76 -13.29
CA LEU A 72 4.33 -8.78 -12.72
C LEU A 72 3.48 -10.01 -13.09
N ALA A 73 3.39 -10.98 -12.17
CA ALA A 73 2.48 -12.10 -12.34
C ALA A 73 1.01 -11.64 -12.31
N SER A 74 0.14 -12.39 -13.01
CA SER A 74 -1.30 -12.18 -12.95
C SER A 74 -1.83 -12.39 -11.52
N SER A 75 -2.99 -11.79 -11.22
CA SER A 75 -3.70 -12.00 -9.95
C SER A 75 -3.99 -13.48 -9.73
N THR A 76 -4.50 -14.18 -10.75
CA THR A 76 -4.79 -15.62 -10.71
C THR A 76 -3.54 -16.47 -10.41
N TRP A 77 -2.39 -16.14 -11.00
CA TRP A 77 -1.16 -16.85 -10.68
C TRP A 77 -0.73 -16.57 -9.24
N THR A 78 -0.82 -15.31 -8.80
CA THR A 78 -0.44 -14.90 -7.45
C THR A 78 -1.30 -15.58 -6.40
N GLU A 79 -2.60 -15.68 -6.64
CA GLU A 79 -3.57 -16.40 -5.80
C GLU A 79 -3.20 -17.88 -5.65
N ASN A 80 -2.88 -18.56 -6.76
CA ASN A 80 -2.49 -19.97 -6.70
C ASN A 80 -1.17 -20.21 -5.97
N VAL A 81 -0.20 -19.31 -6.14
CA VAL A 81 1.13 -19.48 -5.55
C VAL A 81 1.16 -19.06 -4.09
N VAL A 82 0.38 -18.07 -3.68
CA VAL A 82 0.37 -17.62 -2.29
C VAL A 82 -0.19 -18.69 -1.34
N GLN A 83 -1.12 -19.53 -1.80
CA GLN A 83 -1.63 -20.65 -0.99
C GLN A 83 -0.49 -21.60 -0.56
N ARG A 84 0.53 -21.79 -1.40
CA ARG A 84 1.69 -22.63 -1.09
C ARG A 84 2.58 -22.08 0.03
N VAL A 85 2.47 -20.79 0.30
CA VAL A 85 3.18 -20.12 1.40
C VAL A 85 2.24 -19.71 2.54
N HIS A 86 1.02 -20.27 2.58
CA HIS A 86 0.01 -19.99 3.60
C HIS A 86 -0.28 -18.49 3.72
N ASN A 87 -0.62 -17.85 2.60
CA ASN A 87 -0.96 -16.42 2.53
C ASN A 87 0.18 -15.45 2.89
N ARG A 88 1.42 -15.93 3.09
CA ARG A 88 2.59 -15.09 3.38
C ARG A 88 3.30 -14.66 2.10
N LEU A 89 2.75 -13.70 1.35
CA LEU A 89 3.34 -13.25 0.07
C LEU A 89 4.82 -12.83 0.21
N TRP A 90 5.22 -12.30 1.37
CA TRP A 90 6.61 -11.91 1.62
C TRP A 90 7.61 -13.08 1.71
N LYS A 91 7.14 -14.34 1.69
CA LYS A 91 7.98 -15.55 1.62
C LYS A 91 8.25 -15.99 0.17
N LEU A 92 7.64 -15.34 -0.82
CA LEU A 92 7.92 -15.62 -2.24
C LEU A 92 9.23 -14.96 -2.69
N ASP A 93 9.90 -15.58 -3.67
CA ASP A 93 11.24 -15.17 -4.14
C ASP A 93 11.28 -13.76 -4.74
N THR A 94 10.12 -13.24 -5.19
CA THR A 94 10.00 -11.89 -5.72
C THR A 94 9.06 -11.03 -4.87
N PHE A 95 9.51 -9.82 -4.58
CA PHE A 95 8.74 -8.83 -3.82
C PHE A 95 7.71 -8.07 -4.68
N ASN A 96 7.60 -8.37 -5.98
CA ASN A 96 6.79 -7.60 -6.92
C ASN A 96 5.33 -8.05 -7.01
N TYR A 97 5.00 -9.21 -6.41
CA TYR A 97 3.63 -9.71 -6.41
C TYR A 97 2.73 -8.80 -5.61
N THR A 98 1.57 -8.47 -6.16
CA THR A 98 0.47 -7.83 -5.43
C THR A 98 -0.57 -8.89 -5.13
N PRO A 99 -1.08 -8.95 -3.90
CA PRO A 99 -2.17 -9.86 -3.59
C PRO A 99 -3.40 -9.51 -4.43
N PRO A 100 -4.29 -10.48 -4.70
CA PRO A 100 -5.48 -10.29 -5.51
C PRO A 100 -6.59 -9.54 -4.74
N ILE A 101 -6.26 -8.37 -4.17
CA ILE A 101 -7.23 -7.47 -3.52
C ILE A 101 -7.63 -6.40 -4.54
N SER A 102 -8.88 -6.43 -4.99
CA SER A 102 -9.40 -5.46 -5.96
C SER A 102 -9.60 -4.08 -5.35
N VAL A 103 -9.67 -3.04 -6.19
CA VAL A 103 -10.08 -1.70 -5.76
C VAL A 103 -11.48 -1.73 -5.13
N ASP A 104 -12.40 -2.54 -5.67
CA ASP A 104 -13.74 -2.72 -5.11
C ASP A 104 -13.71 -3.32 -3.70
N ALA A 105 -12.81 -4.28 -3.44
CA ALA A 105 -12.62 -4.81 -2.09
C ALA A 105 -12.06 -3.74 -1.13
N TYR A 106 -11.08 -2.95 -1.59
CA TYR A 106 -10.57 -1.80 -0.83
C TYR A 106 -11.59 -0.68 -0.64
N MET A 107 -12.60 -0.58 -1.52
CA MET A 107 -13.70 0.37 -1.39
C MET A 107 -14.77 -0.14 -0.42
N ALA A 108 -15.14 -1.42 -0.52
CA ALA A 108 -16.20 -2.02 0.27
C ALA A 108 -15.80 -2.21 1.74
N LEU A 109 -14.59 -2.69 2.02
CA LEU A 109 -14.16 -3.02 3.38
C LEU A 109 -14.19 -1.82 4.35
N PRO A 110 -13.70 -0.61 3.98
CA PRO A 110 -13.75 0.58 4.82
C PRO A 110 -14.95 1.50 4.52
N GLY A 111 -15.83 1.10 3.60
CA GLY A 111 -16.93 1.95 3.12
C GLY A 111 -16.46 3.27 2.51
N LEU A 112 -15.49 3.20 1.57
CA LEU A 112 -15.01 4.38 0.85
C LEU A 112 -16.05 4.89 -0.14
N SER A 113 -16.10 6.21 -0.32
CA SER A 113 -16.99 6.86 -1.28
C SER A 113 -16.39 6.87 -2.69
N SER A 114 -17.22 7.06 -3.72
CA SER A 114 -16.72 7.28 -5.09
C SER A 114 -15.80 8.50 -5.20
N ALA A 115 -16.02 9.53 -4.37
CA ALA A 115 -15.15 10.70 -4.30
C ALA A 115 -13.76 10.34 -3.75
N ASP A 116 -13.66 9.46 -2.76
CA ASP A 116 -12.37 8.95 -2.27
C ASP A 116 -11.59 8.23 -3.38
N ILE A 117 -12.29 7.41 -4.16
CA ILE A 117 -11.69 6.68 -5.28
C ILE A 117 -11.22 7.64 -6.38
N GLU A 118 -12.00 8.67 -6.69
CA GLU A 118 -11.61 9.67 -7.70
C GLU A 118 -10.41 10.51 -7.24
N ASN A 119 -10.34 10.84 -5.95
CA ASN A 119 -9.16 11.46 -5.36
C ASN A 119 -7.92 10.57 -5.50
N CYS A 120 -8.07 9.25 -5.28
CA CYS A 120 -6.98 8.29 -5.47
C CYS A 120 -6.53 8.21 -6.93
N ARG A 121 -7.47 8.24 -7.88
CA ARG A 121 -7.19 8.27 -9.33
C ARG A 121 -6.45 9.53 -9.73
N THR A 122 -6.88 10.69 -9.25
CA THR A 122 -6.22 11.98 -9.46
C THR A 122 -4.80 11.97 -8.87
N ALA A 123 -4.62 11.48 -7.66
CA ALA A 123 -3.31 11.32 -7.03
C ALA A 123 -2.39 10.39 -7.85
N ALA A 124 -2.92 9.30 -8.39
CA ALA A 124 -2.17 8.38 -9.25
C ALA A 124 -1.75 9.04 -10.57
N ARG A 125 -2.64 9.80 -11.21
CA ARG A 125 -2.33 10.57 -12.43
C ARG A 125 -1.19 11.56 -12.21
N ASN A 126 -1.11 12.15 -11.03
CA ASN A 126 -0.06 13.09 -10.64
C ASN A 126 1.23 12.41 -10.15
N GLY A 127 1.18 11.11 -9.86
CA GLY A 127 2.28 10.35 -9.25
C GLY A 127 2.57 10.82 -7.81
N THR A 128 1.52 11.14 -7.06
CA THR A 128 1.63 11.70 -5.72
C THR A 128 2.16 10.68 -4.72
N ILE A 129 3.11 11.12 -3.89
CA ILE A 129 3.63 10.38 -2.75
C ILE A 129 3.13 11.06 -1.47
N HIS A 130 2.38 10.32 -0.66
CA HIS A 130 1.67 10.79 0.52
C HIS A 130 2.46 10.57 1.81
N PHE A 131 3.16 9.43 1.91
CA PHE A 131 4.02 9.15 3.05
C PHE A 131 5.49 9.39 2.71
N PRO A 132 6.33 9.69 3.71
CA PRO A 132 7.72 9.97 3.42
C PRO A 132 8.41 8.77 2.76
N ALA A 133 9.14 9.04 1.68
CA ALA A 133 10.01 8.07 1.01
C ALA A 133 11.38 7.89 1.70
N GLY A 134 11.53 8.46 2.90
CA GLY A 134 12.80 8.64 3.59
C GLY A 134 12.78 8.22 5.06
N ARG A 135 13.49 8.97 5.90
CA ARG A 135 13.87 8.61 7.28
C ARG A 135 12.73 8.60 8.29
N VAL A 136 11.65 9.29 7.94
CA VAL A 136 10.52 9.52 8.83
C VAL A 136 9.40 8.59 8.39
N GLY A 137 8.79 7.88 9.34
CA GLY A 137 7.66 7.00 9.07
C GLY A 137 6.38 7.56 9.66
N PHE A 138 5.25 7.21 9.07
CA PHE A 138 3.94 7.51 9.62
C PHE A 138 3.53 6.42 10.62
N ASP A 139 3.24 6.80 11.85
CA ASP A 139 2.66 5.85 12.82
C ASP A 139 1.15 5.76 12.59
N ALA A 140 0.69 4.62 12.10
CA ALA A 140 -0.73 4.30 11.92
C ALA A 140 -1.22 3.27 12.95
N ASP A 141 -0.47 3.10 14.05
CA ASP A 141 -0.72 2.12 15.09
C ASP A 141 -0.87 0.68 14.56
N PHE A 142 0.00 0.30 13.63
CA PHE A 142 0.07 -1.09 13.16
C PHE A 142 0.57 -2.00 14.29
N PRO A 143 0.00 -3.21 14.43
CA PRO A 143 0.50 -4.17 15.41
C PRO A 143 1.96 -4.55 15.06
N PRO A 144 2.78 -4.88 16.06
CA PRO A 144 4.08 -5.50 15.80
C PRO A 144 3.93 -6.71 14.88
N LEU A 145 4.76 -6.80 13.83
CA LEU A 145 4.65 -7.90 12.88
C LEU A 145 4.93 -9.26 13.52
N SER A 146 5.66 -9.31 14.64
CA SER A 146 5.85 -10.54 15.43
C SER A 146 4.54 -11.14 15.95
N LYS A 147 3.49 -10.32 16.14
CA LYS A 147 2.15 -10.80 16.51
C LYS A 147 1.48 -11.55 15.36
N LEU A 148 1.82 -11.19 14.11
CA LEU A 148 1.31 -11.85 12.91
C LEU A 148 2.14 -13.09 12.57
N GLU A 149 3.47 -12.99 12.64
CA GLU A 149 4.41 -14.09 12.37
C GLU A 149 5.61 -14.00 13.31
N LYS A 150 5.86 -15.06 14.11
CA LYS A 150 6.89 -15.06 15.19
C LYS A 150 8.30 -14.66 14.73
N GLU A 151 8.66 -14.93 13.48
CA GLU A 151 9.97 -14.60 12.90
C GLU A 151 10.13 -13.13 12.49
N LYS A 152 9.03 -12.35 12.51
CA LYS A 152 9.05 -10.92 12.22
C LYS A 152 9.41 -10.11 13.47
N TYR A 153 9.76 -8.85 13.25
CA TYR A 153 10.26 -7.97 14.31
C TYR A 153 9.19 -7.64 15.37
N PRO A 154 9.59 -7.51 16.66
CA PRO A 154 8.67 -7.35 17.78
C PRO A 154 8.23 -5.91 18.08
N ARG A 155 8.79 -4.92 17.39
CA ARG A 155 8.41 -3.52 17.58
C ARG A 155 7.34 -3.09 16.58
N LYS A 156 6.58 -2.05 16.92
CA LYS A 156 5.59 -1.44 16.02
C LYS A 156 6.29 -0.96 14.74
N PRO A 157 5.80 -1.33 13.55
CA PRO A 157 6.31 -0.77 12.31
C PRO A 157 5.79 0.64 12.08
N LEU A 158 6.61 1.45 11.40
CA LEU A 158 6.15 2.67 10.78
C LEU A 158 5.83 2.44 9.30
N LEU A 159 4.87 3.22 8.80
CA LEU A 159 4.49 3.20 7.40
C LEU A 159 5.35 4.16 6.59
N HIS A 160 5.83 3.66 5.45
CA HIS A 160 6.57 4.42 4.45
C HIS A 160 5.96 4.18 3.08
N GLN A 161 6.33 5.01 2.11
CA GLN A 161 5.95 4.82 0.72
C GLN A 161 7.17 4.87 -0.18
N LYS A 162 7.29 3.98 -1.16
CA LYS A 162 8.42 4.02 -2.08
C LYS A 162 8.35 5.26 -2.96
N GLY A 163 9.42 6.04 -2.96
CA GLY A 163 9.57 7.17 -3.88
C GLY A 163 9.69 6.72 -5.33
N ILE A 164 9.39 7.64 -6.24
CA ILE A 164 9.59 7.44 -7.68
C ILE A 164 11.08 7.70 -7.99
N PRO A 165 11.84 6.72 -8.48
CA PRO A 165 13.25 6.92 -8.81
C PRO A 165 13.36 7.90 -9.99
N ARG A 166 14.44 8.71 -10.01
CA ARG A 166 14.64 9.70 -11.06
C ARG A 166 15.02 9.05 -12.40
N PHE A 167 15.87 8.00 -12.39
CA PHE A 167 16.22 7.21 -13.58
C PHE A 167 16.81 5.85 -13.17
N PRO A 168 16.40 4.73 -13.79
CA PRO A 168 16.99 3.45 -13.54
C PRO A 168 18.22 3.23 -14.41
N ALA A 169 19.41 3.38 -13.82
CA ALA A 169 20.68 3.06 -14.48
C ALA A 169 20.92 1.55 -14.66
N GLY A 170 19.97 0.68 -14.29
CA GLY A 170 20.08 -0.76 -14.42
C GLY A 170 18.89 -1.53 -13.84
N LEU A 171 18.91 -2.85 -13.96
CA LEU A 171 17.82 -3.76 -13.57
C LEU A 171 17.38 -3.59 -12.09
N LEU A 172 18.31 -3.25 -11.19
CA LEU A 172 18.02 -3.00 -9.78
C LEU A 172 17.13 -1.78 -9.57
N GLU A 173 17.36 -0.71 -10.33
CA GLU A 173 16.57 0.50 -10.26
C GLU A 173 15.22 0.32 -10.99
N LEU A 174 15.18 -0.52 -12.03
CA LEU A 174 13.93 -0.93 -12.66
C LEU A 174 13.02 -1.65 -11.64
N LYS A 175 13.57 -2.55 -10.81
CA LYS A 175 12.83 -3.19 -9.69
C LYS A 175 12.23 -2.17 -8.71
N LYS A 176 12.94 -1.06 -8.44
CA LYS A 176 12.43 0.03 -7.59
C LYS A 176 11.27 0.75 -8.24
N LEU A 177 11.38 1.02 -9.55
CA LEU A 177 10.35 1.70 -10.33
C LEU A 177 9.01 0.94 -10.28
N TRP A 178 9.03 -0.39 -10.35
CA TRP A 178 7.82 -1.22 -10.29
C TRP A 178 7.06 -1.18 -8.96
N ASN A 179 7.73 -0.76 -7.90
CA ASN A 179 7.11 -0.58 -6.59
C ASN A 179 7.01 0.91 -6.24
N ALA A 180 7.20 1.82 -7.19
CA ALA A 180 7.06 3.25 -6.95
C ALA A 180 5.63 3.59 -6.50
N GLY A 181 5.51 4.36 -5.43
CA GLY A 181 4.23 4.66 -4.79
C GLY A 181 3.71 3.56 -3.85
N ARG A 182 4.33 2.36 -3.80
CA ARG A 182 3.82 1.27 -2.97
C ARG A 182 4.10 1.50 -1.48
N PRO A 183 3.08 1.42 -0.60
CA PRO A 183 3.27 1.55 0.83
C PRO A 183 3.88 0.29 1.47
N PHE A 184 4.75 0.48 2.45
CA PHE A 184 5.41 -0.61 3.17
C PHE A 184 5.65 -0.29 4.65
N LEU A 185 5.65 -1.35 5.45
CA LEU A 185 5.90 -1.35 6.88
C LEU A 185 7.39 -1.61 7.14
N LYS A 186 8.05 -0.68 7.83
CA LYS A 186 9.45 -0.81 8.26
C LYS A 186 9.51 -0.73 9.78
N CYS A 187 10.31 -1.60 10.38
CA CYS A 187 10.60 -1.48 11.80
C CYS A 187 11.53 -0.30 12.08
N ALA A 188 11.34 0.36 13.23
CA ALA A 188 12.23 1.41 13.69
C ALA A 188 13.60 0.91 14.23
N CYS A 189 13.82 -0.41 14.35
CA CYS A 189 15.14 -0.95 14.73
C CYS A 189 16.15 -0.91 13.58
N THR A 190 17.36 -0.41 13.89
CA THR A 190 18.53 -0.42 13.00
C THR A 190 18.99 -1.83 12.63
N SER A 191 18.79 -2.83 13.51
CA SER A 191 19.11 -4.23 13.23
C SER A 191 18.10 -4.93 12.29
N CYS A 192 16.99 -4.28 11.96
CA CYS A 192 15.86 -4.88 11.23
C CYS A 192 15.71 -4.34 9.80
N GLU A 193 16.65 -3.48 9.36
CA GLU A 193 16.53 -2.64 8.16
C GLU A 193 16.36 -3.42 6.84
N VAL A 194 16.77 -4.68 6.80
CA VAL A 194 16.71 -5.55 5.61
C VAL A 194 15.29 -6.10 5.36
N ASN A 195 14.43 -6.13 6.38
CA ASN A 195 13.17 -6.87 6.35
C ASN A 195 11.96 -5.92 6.47
N PHE A 196 11.62 -5.19 5.41
CA PHE A 196 10.33 -4.50 5.35
C PHE A 196 9.22 -5.46 4.88
N THR A 197 7.95 -5.10 5.09
CA THR A 197 6.79 -5.87 4.57
C THR A 197 5.86 -4.93 3.83
N TRP A 198 5.41 -5.27 2.62
CA TRP A 198 4.44 -4.45 1.90
C TRP A 198 3.11 -4.39 2.66
N LEU A 199 2.46 -3.22 2.64
CA LEU A 199 1.19 -3.04 3.35
C LEU A 199 0.13 -4.03 2.86
N ASP A 200 -0.03 -4.14 1.54
CA ASP A 200 -0.98 -5.07 0.92
C ASP A 200 -0.69 -6.54 1.26
N HIS A 201 0.58 -6.94 1.39
CA HIS A 201 0.94 -8.29 1.84
C HIS A 201 0.48 -8.54 3.28
N MET A 202 0.67 -7.55 4.17
CA MET A 202 0.21 -7.63 5.56
C MET A 202 -1.32 -7.72 5.61
N LEU A 203 -2.02 -6.88 4.85
CA LEU A 203 -3.49 -6.89 4.79
C LEU A 203 -4.03 -8.22 4.28
N TRP A 204 -3.44 -8.77 3.21
CA TRP A 204 -3.79 -10.09 2.69
C TRP A 204 -3.65 -11.18 3.75
N TYR A 205 -2.55 -11.15 4.50
CA TYR A 205 -2.31 -12.11 5.56
C TYR A 205 -3.32 -11.99 6.71
N VAL A 206 -3.63 -10.76 7.12
CA VAL A 206 -4.59 -10.50 8.21
C VAL A 206 -6.01 -10.94 7.84
N ILE A 207 -6.42 -10.78 6.58
CA ILE A 207 -7.75 -11.24 6.10
C ILE A 207 -7.95 -12.74 6.33
N ASP A 208 -6.89 -13.53 6.23
CA ASP A 208 -6.90 -14.98 6.48
C ASP A 208 -6.60 -15.35 7.94
N ASN A 209 -6.19 -14.39 8.78
CA ASN A 209 -5.66 -14.62 10.13
C ASN A 209 -6.17 -13.56 11.12
N PHE A 210 -7.48 -13.33 11.14
CA PHE A 210 -8.10 -12.32 12.00
C PHE A 210 -7.88 -12.55 13.50
N ASP A 211 -7.71 -13.81 13.91
CA ASP A 211 -7.36 -14.22 15.27
C ASP A 211 -6.05 -13.58 15.75
N LYS A 212 -5.14 -13.23 14.83
CA LYS A 212 -3.87 -12.59 15.16
C LYS A 212 -3.98 -11.09 15.37
N LEU A 213 -4.99 -10.48 14.76
CA LEU A 213 -5.26 -9.05 14.91
C LEU A 213 -5.92 -8.77 16.26
N ASP A 214 -6.93 -9.57 16.62
CA ASP A 214 -7.57 -9.51 17.94
C ASP A 214 -7.84 -10.91 18.51
N PRO A 215 -6.85 -11.51 19.21
CA PRO A 215 -6.99 -12.84 19.79
C PRO A 215 -8.06 -12.93 20.89
N GLN A 216 -8.38 -11.80 21.52
CA GLN A 216 -9.33 -11.73 22.64
C GLN A 216 -10.77 -11.48 22.17
N ALA A 217 -10.97 -11.22 20.88
CA ALA A 217 -12.30 -11.03 20.33
C ALA A 217 -13.15 -12.30 20.52
N PRO A 218 -14.40 -12.16 20.99
CA PRO A 218 -15.26 -13.29 21.35
C PRO A 218 -15.78 -14.09 20.15
N SER A 219 -15.65 -13.56 18.93
CA SER A 219 -16.11 -14.23 17.70
C SER A 219 -15.39 -13.70 16.46
N ASP A 220 -15.41 -14.47 15.37
CA ASP A 220 -14.89 -14.02 14.07
C ASP A 220 -15.64 -12.80 13.52
N LYS A 221 -16.93 -12.69 13.83
CA LYS A 221 -17.74 -11.52 13.50
C LYS A 221 -17.14 -10.25 14.12
N ILE A 222 -16.78 -10.30 15.40
CA ILE A 222 -16.13 -9.16 16.06
C ILE A 222 -14.74 -8.91 15.50
N ARG A 223 -13.96 -9.95 15.19
CA ARG A 223 -12.62 -9.74 14.59
C ARG A 223 -12.71 -9.04 13.24
N MET A 224 -13.69 -9.40 12.41
CA MET A 224 -13.95 -8.72 11.13
C MET A 224 -14.35 -7.26 11.35
N LEU A 225 -15.27 -6.99 12.30
CA LEU A 225 -15.68 -5.61 12.62
C LEU A 225 -14.52 -4.76 13.12
N GLU A 226 -13.63 -5.34 13.92
CA GLU A 226 -12.42 -4.68 14.41
C GLU A 226 -11.42 -4.40 13.29
N PHE A 227 -11.25 -5.35 12.35
CA PHE A 227 -10.44 -5.12 11.15
C PHE A 227 -11.02 -3.98 10.29
N GLN A 228 -12.32 -4.03 9.98
CA GLN A 228 -13.00 -2.96 9.26
C GLN A 228 -12.90 -1.62 9.99
N ALA A 229 -12.98 -1.64 11.32
CA ALA A 229 -12.84 -0.43 12.13
C ALA A 229 -11.48 0.25 11.94
N LEU A 230 -10.40 -0.53 11.93
CA LEU A 230 -9.06 -0.01 11.64
C LEU A 230 -8.98 0.56 10.23
N LEU A 231 -9.52 -0.15 9.22
CA LEU A 231 -9.57 0.33 7.84
C LEU A 231 -10.34 1.65 7.69
N CYS A 232 -11.43 1.83 8.43
CA CYS A 232 -12.23 3.06 8.43
C CYS A 232 -11.53 4.24 9.12
N THR A 233 -10.63 3.95 10.07
CA THR A 233 -10.05 4.94 10.98
C THR A 233 -8.52 5.06 10.79
N SER A 234 -7.72 4.48 11.68
CA SER A 234 -6.26 4.63 11.71
C SER A 234 -5.57 4.17 10.42
N TRP A 235 -6.16 3.18 9.72
CA TRP A 235 -5.63 2.65 8.47
C TRP A 235 -6.26 3.26 7.22
N ARG A 236 -7.18 4.22 7.34
CA ARG A 236 -7.85 4.84 6.17
C ARG A 236 -6.85 5.49 5.21
N LYS A 237 -5.97 6.37 5.70
CA LYS A 237 -4.93 7.02 4.86
C LYS A 237 -3.99 5.99 4.21
N PRO A 238 -3.49 4.96 4.93
CA PRO A 238 -2.77 3.83 4.33
C PRO A 238 -3.53 3.14 3.20
N ILE A 239 -4.83 2.87 3.37
CA ILE A 239 -5.67 2.21 2.35
C ILE A 239 -5.84 3.08 1.12
N LEU A 240 -6.14 4.37 1.27
CA LEU A 240 -6.23 5.30 0.14
C LEU A 240 -4.92 5.34 -0.65
N THR A 241 -3.78 5.36 0.05
CA THR A 241 -2.46 5.31 -0.60
C THR A 241 -2.21 3.99 -1.33
N GLN A 242 -2.68 2.87 -0.79
CA GLN A 242 -2.60 1.57 -1.46
C GLN A 242 -3.45 1.54 -2.74
N ILE A 243 -4.65 2.14 -2.73
CA ILE A 243 -5.50 2.28 -3.93
C ILE A 243 -4.81 3.17 -4.98
N THR A 244 -4.24 4.32 -4.57
CA THR A 244 -3.44 5.17 -5.47
C THR A 244 -2.31 4.37 -6.14
N PHE A 245 -1.60 3.53 -5.38
CA PHE A 245 -0.58 2.64 -5.95
C PHE A 245 -1.16 1.65 -6.96
N LEU A 246 -2.33 1.05 -6.72
CA LEU A 246 -2.97 0.14 -7.68
C LEU A 246 -3.26 0.85 -9.01
N PHE A 247 -3.80 2.08 -8.98
CA PHE A 247 -4.01 2.88 -10.20
C PHE A 247 -2.70 3.26 -10.90
N MET A 248 -1.66 3.62 -10.14
CA MET A 248 -0.33 3.84 -10.73
C MET A 248 0.16 2.56 -11.42
N LYS A 249 0.02 1.41 -10.77
CA LYS A 249 0.42 0.10 -11.30
C LYS A 249 -0.36 -0.28 -12.56
N GLU A 250 -1.65 0.06 -12.67
CA GLU A 250 -2.42 -0.12 -13.90
C GLU A 250 -1.80 0.64 -15.08
N TYR A 251 -1.41 1.90 -14.90
CA TYR A 251 -0.68 2.65 -15.93
C TYR A 251 0.65 1.97 -16.29
N MET A 252 1.44 1.56 -15.29
CA MET A 252 2.71 0.87 -15.53
C MET A 252 2.51 -0.40 -16.37
N MET A 253 1.47 -1.18 -16.05
CA MET A 253 1.12 -2.42 -16.76
C MET A 253 0.66 -2.15 -18.19
N LYS A 254 -0.21 -1.18 -18.41
CA LYS A 254 -0.67 -0.83 -19.76
C LYS A 254 0.49 -0.38 -20.65
N ILE A 255 1.42 0.44 -20.13
CA ILE A 255 2.62 0.89 -20.87
C ILE A 255 3.49 -0.30 -21.27
N VAL A 256 3.79 -1.21 -20.35
CA VAL A 256 4.63 -2.38 -20.66
C VAL A 256 3.93 -3.37 -21.59
N HIS A 257 2.62 -3.49 -21.50
CA HIS A 257 1.85 -4.28 -22.47
C HIS A 257 2.04 -3.73 -23.89
N LEU A 258 1.93 -2.42 -24.09
CA LEU A 258 2.12 -1.77 -25.39
C LEU A 258 3.55 -1.97 -25.92
N ILE A 259 4.57 -1.78 -25.08
CA ILE A 259 5.98 -2.02 -25.46
C ILE A 259 6.21 -3.49 -25.83
N THR A 260 5.54 -4.42 -25.13
CA THR A 260 5.68 -5.86 -25.41
C THR A 260 5.02 -6.24 -26.73
N GLN A 261 3.86 -5.65 -27.04
CA GLN A 261 3.13 -5.89 -28.29
C GLN A 261 3.82 -5.25 -29.50
N ASN A 262 4.38 -4.04 -29.32
CA ASN A 262 5.12 -3.34 -30.36
C ASN A 262 6.46 -2.85 -29.80
N LYS A 263 7.53 -3.61 -30.07
CA LYS A 263 8.89 -3.26 -29.61
C LYS A 263 9.46 -1.99 -30.24
N ALA A 264 8.85 -1.50 -31.33
CA ALA A 264 9.24 -0.29 -32.02
C ALA A 264 8.40 0.93 -31.61
N ILE A 265 7.44 0.77 -30.68
CA ILE A 265 6.60 1.88 -30.22
C ILE A 265 7.47 2.99 -29.61
N THR A 266 7.23 4.21 -30.05
CA THR A 266 7.92 5.39 -29.55
C THR A 266 7.24 5.91 -28.28
N ALA A 267 7.97 6.71 -27.51
CA ALA A 267 7.40 7.37 -26.36
C ALA A 267 6.27 8.35 -26.75
N GLU A 268 6.42 9.04 -27.89
CA GLU A 268 5.40 9.96 -28.42
C GLU A 268 4.08 9.23 -28.72
N GLU A 269 4.14 8.07 -29.37
CA GLU A 269 2.96 7.25 -29.64
C GLU A 269 2.24 6.84 -28.36
N ILE A 270 2.99 6.42 -27.31
CA ILE A 270 2.40 6.09 -26.01
C ILE A 270 1.74 7.31 -25.38
N LEU A 271 2.44 8.45 -25.34
CA LEU A 271 1.94 9.66 -24.65
C LEU A 271 0.74 10.31 -25.35
N ASN A 272 0.54 10.04 -26.64
CA ASN A 272 -0.61 10.52 -27.41
C ASN A 272 -1.87 9.64 -27.30
N LEU A 273 -1.80 8.48 -26.62
CA LEU A 273 -2.99 7.68 -26.33
C LEU A 273 -3.94 8.43 -25.40
N GLU A 274 -5.25 8.37 -25.67
CA GLU A 274 -6.29 9.11 -24.93
C GLU A 274 -6.22 8.89 -23.40
N ASP A 275 -6.05 7.64 -22.97
CA ASP A 275 -5.91 7.24 -21.57
C ASP A 275 -4.68 7.85 -20.87
N PHE A 276 -3.65 8.25 -21.63
CA PHE A 276 -2.33 8.65 -21.15
C PHE A 276 -2.01 10.11 -21.38
N LYS A 277 -2.76 10.75 -22.27
CA LYS A 277 -2.62 12.15 -22.59
C LYS A 277 -2.76 12.99 -21.31
N ASP A 278 -1.81 13.89 -21.12
CA ASP A 278 -1.75 14.79 -19.97
C ASP A 278 -1.67 14.10 -18.59
N VAL A 279 -1.29 12.83 -18.54
CA VAL A 279 -1.06 12.10 -17.28
C VAL A 279 0.41 12.26 -16.86
N SER A 280 0.67 13.09 -15.85
CA SER A 280 2.02 13.40 -15.35
C SER A 280 2.82 12.15 -14.96
N PHE A 281 2.17 11.20 -14.28
CA PHE A 281 2.81 9.94 -13.90
C PHE A 281 3.23 9.11 -15.11
N VAL A 282 2.36 8.99 -16.12
CA VAL A 282 2.67 8.26 -17.36
C VAL A 282 3.84 8.90 -18.08
N ARG A 283 3.86 10.24 -18.22
CA ARG A 283 5.01 10.95 -18.82
C ARG A 283 6.33 10.61 -18.12
N LYS A 284 6.36 10.69 -16.79
CA LYS A 284 7.55 10.36 -15.99
C LYS A 284 7.94 8.89 -16.17
N PHE A 285 6.98 7.98 -16.09
CA PHE A 285 7.24 6.54 -16.17
C PHE A 285 7.70 6.10 -17.57
N THR A 286 7.05 6.60 -18.63
CA THR A 286 7.44 6.33 -20.02
C THR A 286 8.85 6.84 -20.31
N ALA A 287 9.20 8.06 -19.88
CA ALA A 287 10.56 8.58 -20.05
C ALA A 287 11.62 7.78 -19.29
N THR A 288 11.22 7.19 -18.17
CA THR A 288 12.08 6.32 -17.38
C THR A 288 12.34 4.97 -18.07
N LEU A 289 11.37 4.46 -18.85
CA LEU A 289 11.49 3.18 -19.56
C LEU A 289 12.06 3.32 -20.98
N LEU A 290 11.77 4.43 -21.66
CA LEU A 290 12.18 4.72 -23.02
C LEU A 290 13.11 5.95 -22.99
N PRO A 291 14.44 5.75 -22.96
CA PRO A 291 15.41 6.84 -22.71
C PRO A 291 15.39 7.98 -23.75
N ASN A 292 14.74 7.78 -24.91
CA ASN A 292 14.60 8.82 -25.94
C ASN A 292 13.38 9.75 -25.71
N ALA A 293 12.60 9.58 -24.64
CA ALA A 293 11.39 10.39 -24.40
C ALA A 293 11.67 11.77 -23.77
N GLU A 294 12.91 12.08 -23.38
CA GLU A 294 13.24 13.28 -22.61
C GLU A 294 12.91 14.58 -23.35
N GLY A 295 13.05 14.60 -24.68
CA GLY A 295 12.69 15.75 -25.52
C GLY A 295 11.18 16.04 -25.59
N LEU A 296 10.34 15.17 -25.03
CA LEU A 296 8.88 15.32 -24.97
C LEU A 296 8.40 15.80 -23.59
N LEU A 297 9.31 15.99 -22.62
CA LEU A 297 8.98 16.44 -21.25
C LEU A 297 9.08 17.96 -21.07
N THR A 298 9.53 18.69 -22.09
CA THR A 298 9.62 20.16 -22.14
C THR A 298 8.32 20.83 -22.55
#